data_AF-A0A7S1T9F7-F1
#
_entry.id   AF-A0A7S1T9F7-F1
#
_cell.length_a   1.000
_cell.length_b   1.000
_cell.length_c   1.000
_cell.angle_alpha   90.00
_cell.angle_beta   90.00
_cell.angle_gamma   90.00
#
_symmetry.space_group_name_H-M   'P 1'
#
loop_
_entity.id
_entity.type
_entity.pdbx_description
1 polymer ?
#
loop_
_entity_poly.entity_id
_entity_poly.type
_entity_poly.pdbx_seq_one_letter_code
_entity_poly.pdbx_strand_id
1 'polypeptide(L)'
;MIEEKRAAQMEGKFFVPQGAKVVFVVRIRGINGVEPKVRKISRPLRLRQIHNGVFVKVNYATMRMIQRVEPLVAYGYPNLKSVRELIYKRGFGKVGKRGSWDRFPFSDNRIVEESLGNFGITCMGDLIHDLWTQLQRNQQLLMTFQALVAKGRFLPKVEAEALL
;
A
#
# COMPACT_ATOMS: atom_id res chain seq x y z
N MET A 1 -1.35 -20.49 -12.09
CA MET A 1 -0.02 -20.32 -11.45
C MET A 1 0.64 -21.62 -11.02
N ILE A 2 0.06 -22.45 -10.14
CA ILE A 2 0.72 -23.70 -9.72
C ILE A 2 0.82 -24.69 -10.90
N GLU A 3 -0.25 -24.82 -11.68
CA GLU A 3 -0.30 -25.69 -12.85
C GLU A 3 0.65 -25.21 -13.96
N GLU A 4 0.63 -23.92 -14.29
CA GLU A 4 1.54 -23.32 -15.28
C GLU A 4 3.02 -23.46 -14.89
N LYS A 5 3.34 -23.32 -13.60
CA LYS A 5 4.69 -23.54 -13.08
C LYS A 5 5.11 -25.00 -13.23
N ARG A 6 4.21 -25.95 -12.94
CA ARG A 6 4.44 -27.38 -13.11
C ARG A 6 4.60 -27.77 -14.58
N ALA A 7 3.76 -27.23 -15.46
CA ALA A 7 3.82 -27.44 -16.90
C ALA A 7 5.13 -26.90 -17.50
N ALA A 8 5.53 -25.67 -17.14
CA ALA A 8 6.80 -25.11 -17.57
C ALA A 8 7.98 -25.97 -17.10
N GLN A 9 7.94 -26.46 -15.86
CA GLN A 9 8.97 -27.35 -15.32
C GLN A 9 9.03 -28.70 -16.05
N MET A 10 7.88 -29.28 -16.44
CA MET A 10 7.83 -30.50 -17.25
C MET A 10 8.40 -30.29 -18.66
N GLU A 11 8.21 -29.10 -19.24
CA GLU A 11 8.76 -28.72 -20.54
C GLU A 11 10.22 -28.22 -20.50
N GLY A 12 10.85 -28.17 -19.32
CA GLY A 12 12.20 -27.61 -19.16
C GLY A 12 12.28 -26.08 -19.35
N LYS A 13 11.16 -25.37 -19.26
CA LYS A 13 11.03 -23.91 -19.42
C LYS A 13 10.85 -23.20 -18.08
N PHE A 14 11.14 -21.90 -18.05
CA PHE A 14 10.93 -21.05 -16.87
C PHE A 14 9.56 -20.37 -16.92
N PHE A 15 8.80 -20.46 -15.83
CA PHE A 15 7.57 -19.69 -15.63
C PHE A 15 7.87 -18.40 -14.87
N VAL A 16 7.67 -17.26 -15.52
CA VAL A 16 7.77 -15.93 -14.88
C VAL A 16 6.36 -15.46 -14.54
N PRO A 17 5.97 -15.38 -13.26
CA PRO A 17 4.66 -14.88 -12.88
C PRO A 17 4.54 -13.40 -13.25
N GLN A 18 3.31 -12.94 -13.52
CA GLN A 18 3.06 -11.51 -13.73
C GLN A 18 3.55 -10.69 -12.53
N GLY A 19 4.21 -9.58 -12.84
CA GLY A 19 4.70 -8.64 -11.82
C GLY A 19 3.57 -8.09 -10.96
N ALA A 20 3.88 -7.81 -9.69
CA ALA A 20 2.92 -7.24 -8.76
C ALA A 20 2.47 -5.84 -9.20
N LYS A 21 1.16 -5.58 -9.14
CA LYS A 21 0.53 -4.33 -9.61
C LYS A 21 0.50 -3.24 -8.55
N VAL A 22 0.67 -3.60 -7.28
CA VAL A 22 0.56 -2.70 -6.12
C VAL A 22 1.72 -2.95 -5.18
N VAL A 23 2.27 -1.87 -4.62
CA VAL A 23 3.30 -1.90 -3.58
C VAL A 23 2.76 -1.23 -2.33
N PHE A 24 3.06 -1.78 -1.16
CA PHE A 24 2.74 -1.17 0.11
C PHE A 24 3.98 -0.44 0.63
N VAL A 25 3.84 0.85 0.94
CA VAL A 25 4.94 1.71 1.39
C VAL A 25 4.64 2.17 2.81
N VAL A 26 5.59 1.98 3.72
CA VAL A 26 5.50 2.37 5.13
C VAL A 26 6.64 3.31 5.48
N ARG A 27 6.32 4.38 6.20
CA ARG A 27 7.32 5.31 6.71
C ARG A 27 7.98 4.79 7.98
N ILE A 28 9.31 4.66 7.94
CA ILE A 28 10.11 4.12 9.05
C ILE A 28 10.91 5.19 9.80
N ARG A 29 11.22 6.33 9.15
CA ARG A 29 12.01 7.41 9.77
C ARG A 29 11.27 8.75 9.85
N GLY A 30 11.65 9.56 10.83
CA GLY A 30 11.14 10.92 11.08
C GLY A 30 11.52 11.93 9.99
N ILE A 31 11.25 13.23 10.24
CA ILE A 31 11.58 14.32 9.31
C ILE A 31 12.96 14.96 9.59
N ASN A 32 13.57 14.65 10.73
CA ASN A 32 14.82 15.27 11.19
C ASN A 32 16.00 14.72 10.39
N GLY A 33 16.92 15.60 9.96
CA GLY A 33 18.12 15.20 9.21
C GLY A 33 17.85 14.72 7.78
N VAL A 34 16.65 14.98 7.23
CA VAL A 34 16.25 14.53 5.90
C VAL A 34 16.45 15.65 4.89
N GLU A 35 17.14 15.33 3.79
CA GLU A 35 17.35 16.25 2.68
C GLU A 35 16.00 16.85 2.18
N PRO A 36 15.92 18.18 1.93
CA PRO A 36 14.70 18.82 1.44
C PRO A 36 14.11 18.17 0.18
N LYS A 37 14.96 17.63 -0.71
CA LYS A 37 14.54 16.94 -1.93
C LYS A 37 13.76 15.67 -1.63
N VAL A 38 14.28 14.81 -0.75
CA VAL A 38 13.61 13.58 -0.30
C VAL A 38 12.28 13.91 0.39
N ARG A 39 12.24 14.96 1.22
CA ARG A 39 10.99 15.45 1.85
C ARG A 39 9.96 15.88 0.80
N LYS A 40 10.37 16.58 -0.26
CA LYS A 40 9.47 17.00 -1.36
C LYS A 40 8.92 15.79 -2.12
N ILE A 41 9.75 14.79 -2.41
CA ILE A 41 9.34 13.58 -3.14
C ILE A 41 8.41 12.68 -2.30
N SER A 42 8.56 12.68 -0.97
CA SER A 42 7.70 11.88 -0.08
C SER A 42 6.30 12.49 0.14
N ARG A 43 6.11 13.81 -0.10
CA ARG A 43 4.82 14.50 0.15
C ARG A 43 3.64 13.94 -0.67
N PRO A 44 3.78 13.68 -1.99
CA PRO A 44 2.71 13.09 -2.80
C PRO A 44 2.25 11.72 -2.30
N LEU A 45 3.12 10.94 -1.66
CA LEU A 45 2.78 9.62 -1.09
C LEU A 45 1.90 9.71 0.16
N ARG A 46 1.62 10.91 0.67
CA ARG A 46 0.79 11.15 1.87
C ARG A 46 1.37 10.57 3.18
N LEU A 47 2.62 10.10 3.17
CA LEU A 47 3.36 9.55 4.30
C LEU A 47 3.87 10.64 5.27
N ARG A 48 2.95 11.30 5.99
CA ARG A 48 3.28 12.45 6.85
C ARG A 48 3.91 12.07 8.19
N GLN A 49 3.41 11.01 8.82
CA GLN A 49 3.84 10.55 10.14
C GLN A 49 4.63 9.23 10.04
N ILE A 50 5.44 8.95 11.06
CA ILE A 50 6.13 7.66 11.21
C ILE A 50 5.07 6.56 11.39
N HIS A 51 5.32 5.40 10.82
CA HIS A 51 4.41 4.27 10.73
C HIS A 51 3.14 4.52 9.91
N ASN A 52 3.06 5.59 9.12
CA ASN A 52 2.00 5.66 8.10
C ASN A 52 2.34 4.70 6.96
N GLY A 53 1.31 4.01 6.47
CA GLY A 53 1.36 3.07 5.35
C GLY A 53 0.37 3.48 4.25
N VAL A 54 0.74 3.25 2.99
CA VAL A 54 -0.10 3.54 1.83
C VAL A 54 0.09 2.50 0.73
N PHE A 55 -1.00 2.11 0.08
CA PHE A 55 -0.94 1.32 -1.15
C PHE A 55 -0.68 2.23 -2.34
N VAL A 56 0.29 1.87 -3.17
CA VAL A 56 0.70 2.64 -4.35
C VAL A 56 0.68 1.73 -5.58
N LYS A 57 0.06 2.22 -6.65
CA LYS A 57 0.08 1.55 -7.95
C LYS A 57 1.50 1.52 -8.48
N VAL A 58 1.94 0.35 -8.92
CA VAL A 58 3.24 0.19 -9.55
C VAL A 58 3.19 0.83 -10.92
N ASN A 59 4.00 1.86 -11.09
CA ASN A 59 4.28 2.55 -12.35
C ASN A 59 5.77 2.93 -12.33
N TYR A 60 6.36 3.15 -13.50
CA TYR A 60 7.75 3.58 -13.63
C TYR A 60 8.06 4.83 -12.81
N ALA A 61 7.18 5.84 -12.87
CA ALA A 61 7.34 7.07 -12.12
C ALA A 61 7.22 6.87 -10.60
N THR A 62 6.23 6.09 -10.14
CA THR A 62 6.02 5.84 -8.71
C THR A 62 7.15 5.00 -8.12
N MET A 63 7.67 4.03 -8.87
CA MET A 63 8.83 3.24 -8.45
C MET A 63 10.09 4.11 -8.33
N ARG A 64 10.38 4.97 -9.32
CA ARG A 64 11.50 5.93 -9.24
C ARG A 64 11.34 6.93 -8.09
N MET A 65 10.11 7.33 -7.76
CA MET A 65 9.86 8.18 -6.59
C MET A 65 10.17 7.43 -5.30
N ILE A 66 9.69 6.18 -5.17
CA ILE A 66 9.91 5.33 -4.00
C ILE A 66 11.40 5.06 -3.78
N GLN A 67 12.15 4.73 -4.84
CA GLN A 67 13.60 4.56 -4.80
C GLN A 67 14.32 5.81 -4.27
N ARG A 68 13.90 7.02 -4.67
CA ARG A 68 14.50 8.26 -4.14
C ARG A 68 14.17 8.54 -2.68
N VAL A 69 13.06 8.00 -2.16
CA VAL A 69 12.66 8.14 -0.75
C VAL A 69 12.96 6.91 0.08
N GLU A 70 13.65 5.93 -0.50
CA GLU A 70 14.08 4.69 0.10
C GLU A 70 14.72 4.89 1.49
N PRO A 71 15.52 5.93 1.75
CA PRO A 71 16.05 6.12 3.09
C PRO A 71 14.95 6.32 4.15
N LEU A 72 13.78 6.86 3.81
CA LEU A 72 12.70 7.15 4.77
C LEU A 72 11.66 6.03 4.91
N VAL A 73 11.58 5.15 3.92
CA VAL A 73 10.47 4.22 3.76
C VAL A 73 10.97 2.79 3.61
N ALA A 74 10.18 1.86 4.13
CA ALA A 74 10.23 0.47 3.75
C ALA A 74 9.07 0.21 2.78
N TYR A 75 9.29 -0.60 1.76
CA TYR A 75 8.23 -0.96 0.82
C TYR A 75 8.38 -2.41 0.37
N GLY A 76 7.27 -3.00 -0.04
CA GLY A 76 7.24 -4.36 -0.53
C GLY A 76 5.90 -4.70 -1.16
N TYR A 77 5.85 -5.85 -1.83
CA TYR A 77 4.61 -6.34 -2.42
C TYR A 77 3.76 -6.98 -1.32
N PRO A 78 2.54 -6.48 -1.07
CA PRO A 78 1.68 -7.07 -0.07
C PRO A 78 1.16 -8.42 -0.56
N ASN A 79 0.72 -9.27 0.37
CA ASN A 79 -0.08 -10.45 0.06
C ASN A 79 -1.57 -10.16 0.33
N LEU A 80 -2.47 -10.92 -0.30
CA LEU A 80 -3.92 -10.69 -0.18
C LEU A 80 -4.43 -10.78 1.27
N LYS A 81 -3.86 -11.68 2.08
CA LYS A 81 -4.19 -11.83 3.50
C LYS A 81 -3.85 -10.57 4.30
N SER A 82 -2.66 -10.00 4.08
CA SER A 82 -2.17 -8.78 4.72
C SER A 82 -2.98 -7.57 4.29
N VAL A 83 -3.36 -7.46 3.01
CA VAL A 83 -4.27 -6.39 2.55
C VAL A 83 -5.60 -6.47 3.30
N ARG A 84 -6.20 -7.67 3.33
CA ARG A 84 -7.47 -7.90 4.04
C ARG A 84 -7.37 -7.54 5.52
N GLU A 85 -6.38 -8.06 6.23
CA GLU A 85 -6.20 -7.76 7.65
C GLU A 85 -5.96 -6.28 7.93
N LEU A 86 -5.17 -5.61 7.08
CA LEU A 86 -4.91 -4.18 7.22
C LEU A 86 -6.20 -3.36 7.04
N ILE A 87 -7.01 -3.70 6.06
CA ILE A 87 -8.27 -3.01 5.78
C ILE A 87 -9.28 -3.22 6.91
N TYR A 88 -9.44 -4.44 7.42
CA TYR A 88 -10.35 -4.68 8.54
C TYR A 88 -9.87 -4.07 9.86
N LYS A 89 -8.58 -4.13 10.18
CA LYS A 89 -8.06 -3.66 11.48
C LYS A 89 -7.75 -2.16 11.50
N ARG A 90 -7.43 -1.58 10.34
CA ARG A 90 -6.84 -0.23 10.20
C ARG A 90 -7.41 0.57 9.03
N GLY A 91 -8.41 0.05 8.32
CA GLY A 91 -9.03 0.74 7.20
C GLY A 91 -9.96 1.85 7.67
N PHE A 92 -9.71 3.05 7.15
CA PHE A 92 -10.58 4.19 7.32
C PHE A 92 -10.77 4.86 5.97
N GLY A 93 -11.99 5.30 5.71
CA GLY A 93 -12.29 6.12 4.55
C GLY A 93 -12.23 7.61 4.86
N LYS A 94 -12.32 8.41 3.80
CA LYS A 94 -12.55 9.87 3.87
C LYS A 94 -13.93 10.19 3.31
N VAL A 95 -14.77 10.87 4.09
CA VAL A 95 -16.06 11.41 3.65
C VAL A 95 -16.08 12.91 3.91
N GLY A 96 -16.74 13.69 3.06
CA GLY A 96 -16.88 15.14 3.23
C GLY A 96 -16.55 15.93 1.97
N LYS A 97 -16.09 17.18 2.13
CA LYS A 97 -15.71 18.08 1.03
C LYS A 97 -14.21 18.36 1.06
N ARG A 98 -13.66 18.81 -0.06
CA ARG A 98 -12.23 19.15 -0.16
C ARG A 98 -11.83 20.21 0.85
N GLY A 99 -11.07 19.77 1.86
CA GLY A 99 -10.54 20.63 2.93
C GLY A 99 -11.15 20.33 4.31
N SER A 100 -12.33 19.71 4.36
CA SER A 100 -13.02 19.28 5.58
C SER A 100 -13.55 17.87 5.37
N TRP A 101 -12.67 16.90 5.62
CA TRP A 101 -12.98 15.48 5.50
C TRP A 101 -12.97 14.84 6.87
N ASP A 102 -13.98 14.04 7.15
CA ASP A 102 -14.05 13.23 8.35
C ASP A 102 -13.53 11.82 8.08
N ARG A 103 -12.90 11.27 9.11
CA ARG A 103 -12.36 9.90 9.11
C ARG A 103 -13.43 8.99 9.67
N PHE A 104 -13.85 8.00 8.90
CA PHE A 104 -14.82 7.00 9.34
C PHE A 104 -14.22 5.59 9.27
N PRO A 105 -14.53 4.71 10.25
CA PRO A 105 -14.13 3.30 10.20
C PRO A 105 -14.99 2.54 9.19
N PHE A 106 -14.41 1.55 8.51
CA PHE A 106 -15.17 0.62 7.67
C PHE A 106 -15.81 -0.49 8.51
N SER A 107 -16.82 -0.12 9.30
CA SER A 107 -17.50 -1.02 10.25
C SER A 107 -18.59 -1.87 9.59
N ASP A 108 -19.36 -1.27 8.68
CA ASP A 108 -20.52 -1.87 8.04
C ASP A 108 -20.48 -1.60 6.54
N ASN A 109 -20.95 -2.55 5.73
CA ASN A 109 -21.06 -2.41 4.29
C ASN A 109 -21.99 -1.25 3.91
N ARG A 110 -23.00 -0.93 4.73
CA ARG A 110 -23.87 0.24 4.50
C ARG A 110 -23.08 1.55 4.45
N ILE A 111 -22.16 1.75 5.40
CA ILE A 111 -21.30 2.94 5.47
C ILE A 111 -20.35 2.98 4.26
N VAL A 112 -19.85 1.80 3.85
CA VAL A 112 -19.00 1.67 2.66
C VAL A 112 -19.76 2.06 1.40
N GLU A 113 -20.98 1.54 1.22
CA GLU A 113 -21.84 1.82 0.06
C GLU A 113 -22.27 3.29 0.01
N GLU A 114 -22.70 3.88 1.13
CA GLU A 114 -23.06 5.30 1.19
C GLU A 114 -21.89 6.22 0.81
N SER A 115 -20.67 5.84 1.20
CA SER A 115 -19.47 6.66 0.99
C SER A 115 -18.80 6.41 -0.36
N LEU A 116 -18.80 5.17 -0.83
CA LEU A 116 -18.01 4.68 -1.97
C LEU A 116 -18.88 4.10 -3.10
N GLY A 117 -20.20 4.07 -2.96
CA GLY A 117 -21.14 3.54 -3.96
C GLY A 117 -21.04 4.26 -5.30
N ASN A 118 -20.78 5.57 -5.28
CA ASN A 118 -20.50 6.36 -6.49
C ASN A 118 -19.26 5.89 -7.27
N PHE A 119 -18.36 5.16 -6.61
CA PHE A 119 -17.16 4.58 -7.21
C PHE A 119 -17.33 3.09 -7.55
N GLY A 120 -18.53 2.53 -7.39
CA GLY A 120 -18.84 1.13 -7.64
C GLY A 120 -18.37 0.17 -6.54
N ILE A 121 -18.15 0.65 -5.32
CA ILE A 121 -17.77 -0.16 -4.16
C ILE A 121 -18.98 -0.27 -3.24
N THR A 122 -19.61 -1.43 -3.18
CA THR A 122 -20.79 -1.68 -2.33
C THR A 122 -20.42 -2.43 -1.05
N CYS A 123 -19.34 -3.22 -1.06
CA CYS A 123 -18.90 -3.94 0.13
C CYS A 123 -17.39 -3.89 0.37
N MET A 124 -16.98 -4.34 1.56
CA MET A 124 -15.56 -4.48 1.93
C MET A 124 -14.79 -5.44 1.00
N GLY A 125 -15.47 -6.45 0.47
CA GLY A 125 -14.88 -7.39 -0.49
C GLY A 125 -14.45 -6.69 -1.77
N ASP A 126 -15.31 -5.83 -2.31
CA ASP A 126 -15.02 -5.05 -3.52
C ASP A 126 -13.87 -4.07 -3.29
N LEU A 127 -13.82 -3.45 -2.10
CA LEU A 127 -12.71 -2.58 -1.73
C LEU A 127 -11.36 -3.31 -1.73
N ILE A 128 -11.32 -4.50 -1.14
CA ILE A 128 -10.10 -5.33 -1.10
C ILE A 128 -9.73 -5.80 -2.52
N HIS A 129 -10.73 -6.18 -3.31
CA HIS A 129 -10.53 -6.61 -4.68
C HIS A 129 -9.98 -5.47 -5.55
N ASP A 130 -10.55 -4.26 -5.46
CA ASP A 130 -10.09 -3.07 -6.19
C ASP A 130 -8.63 -2.74 -5.81
N LEU A 131 -8.34 -2.75 -4.50
CA LEU A 131 -6.98 -2.54 -3.98
C LEU A 131 -5.96 -3.56 -4.49
N TRP A 132 -6.34 -4.82 -4.65
CA TRP A 132 -5.46 -5.89 -5.09
C TRP A 132 -5.27 -5.91 -6.61
N THR A 133 -6.37 -5.79 -7.35
CA THR A 133 -6.42 -6.06 -8.79
C THR A 133 -6.13 -4.79 -9.61
N GLN A 134 -6.69 -3.64 -9.22
CA GLN A 134 -6.58 -2.37 -9.97
C GLN A 134 -6.71 -1.13 -9.06
N LEU A 135 -5.60 -0.62 -8.53
CA LEU A 135 -5.55 0.68 -7.84
C LEU A 135 -5.67 1.88 -8.82
N GLN A 136 -6.62 1.83 -9.77
CA GLN A 136 -6.76 2.80 -10.85
C GLN A 136 -7.68 3.97 -10.48
N ARG A 137 -8.72 3.74 -9.67
CA ARG A 137 -9.79 4.74 -9.45
C ARG A 137 -9.74 5.45 -8.09
N ASN A 138 -9.32 4.75 -7.03
CA ASN A 138 -9.76 5.10 -5.67
C ASN A 138 -8.66 5.44 -4.66
N GLN A 139 -7.40 5.62 -5.10
CA GLN A 139 -6.27 5.90 -4.19
C GLN A 139 -6.48 7.20 -3.38
N GLN A 140 -7.36 8.10 -3.83
CA GLN A 140 -7.66 9.34 -3.12
C GLN A 140 -8.59 9.17 -1.92
N LEU A 141 -9.48 8.16 -1.97
CA LEU A 141 -10.56 7.92 -1.00
C LEU A 141 -10.07 7.18 0.25
N LEU A 142 -9.02 6.38 0.10
CA LEU A 142 -8.40 5.68 1.22
C LEU A 142 -7.44 6.60 1.98
N MET A 143 -7.61 6.65 3.30
CA MET A 143 -6.64 7.27 4.21
C MET A 143 -5.31 6.50 4.18
N THR A 144 -4.24 7.16 4.61
CA THR A 144 -3.04 6.43 5.00
C THR A 144 -3.35 5.57 6.22
N PHE A 145 -2.95 4.31 6.18
CA PHE A 145 -3.09 3.38 7.29
C PHE A 145 -2.07 3.77 8.36
N GLN A 146 -2.50 3.85 9.61
CA GLN A 146 -1.55 3.92 10.71
C GLN A 146 -1.09 2.49 10.99
N ALA A 147 0.08 2.12 10.48
CA ALA A 147 0.71 0.87 10.80
C ALA A 147 1.09 0.87 12.28
N LEU A 148 0.95 -0.29 12.92
CA LEU A 148 1.48 -0.48 14.27
C LEU A 148 3.01 -0.55 14.20
N VAL A 149 3.66 -0.19 15.31
CA VAL A 149 5.05 -0.58 15.55
C VAL A 149 5.12 -2.11 15.45
N ALA A 150 6.06 -2.63 14.66
CA ALA A 150 6.26 -4.07 14.58
C ALA A 150 6.52 -4.63 16.00
N LYS A 151 5.92 -5.78 16.33
CA LYS A 151 6.15 -6.44 17.63
C LYS A 151 7.57 -7.01 17.78
N GLY A 152 8.40 -6.92 16.73
CA GLY A 152 9.82 -7.29 16.72
C GLY A 152 10.72 -6.09 16.44
N ARG A 153 12.04 -6.27 16.62
CA ARG A 153 13.02 -5.23 16.29
C ARG A 153 13.13 -5.10 14.77
N PHE A 154 13.11 -3.87 14.27
CA PHE A 154 13.53 -3.60 12.90
C PHE A 154 15.04 -3.83 12.81
N LEU A 155 15.47 -4.65 11.86
CA LEU A 155 16.89 -4.73 11.53
C LEU A 155 17.34 -3.38 10.96
N PRO A 156 18.60 -2.96 11.23
CA PRO A 156 19.22 -1.86 10.53
C PRO A 156 19.08 -2.07 9.03
N LYS A 157 18.70 -1.02 8.29
CA LYS A 157 18.45 -1.13 6.85
C LYS A 157 19.67 -1.67 6.08
N VAL A 158 20.87 -1.34 6.53
CA VAL A 158 22.16 -1.79 5.96
C VAL A 158 22.32 -3.32 6.05
N GLU A 159 21.79 -3.95 7.10
CA GLU A 159 21.87 -5.40 7.30
C GLU A 159 20.77 -6.15 6.52
N ALA A 160 19.63 -5.50 6.28
CA ALA A 160 18.52 -6.10 5.53
C ALA A 160 18.80 -6.21 4.02
N GLU A 161 19.60 -5.31 3.47
CA GLU A 161 20.02 -5.35 2.05
C GLU A 161 21.04 -6.48 1.78
N ALA A 162 21.77 -6.96 2.80
CA ALA A 162 22.73 -8.05 2.68
C ALA A 162 22.11 -9.46 2.76
N LEU A 163 20.81 -9.55 3.03
CA LEU A 163 20.05 -10.80 3.20
C LEU A 163 19.15 -11.13 1.99
N LEU A 164 19.27 -10.36 0.91
CA LEU A 164 18.57 -10.54 -0.37
C LEU A 164 19.55 -10.93 -1.46
#